data_AF-A0AA37C0V9-F1
#
_entry.id   AF-A0AA37C0V9-F1
#
_cell.length_a   1.000
_cell.length_b   1.000
_cell.length_c   1.000
_cell.angle_alpha   90.00
_cell.angle_beta   90.00
_cell.angle_gamma   90.00
#
_symmetry.space_group_name_H-M   'P 1'
#
loop_
_entity.id
_entity.type
_entity.pdbx_description
1 polymer ?
#
loop_
_entity_poly.entity_id
_entity_poly.type
_entity_poly.pdbx_seq_one_letter_code
_entity_poly.pdbx_strand_id
1 'polypeptide(L)'
;MSEALDRLVDIARLPNTVLQVAPFSLGERRSLNKPLTLATLPDRSQISYAESAHSGQLQRDTRFVSPLMTAYHQLQAEALSQADSIAMINQARKGMS
;
A
#
# COMPACT_ATOMS: atom_id res chain seq x y z
N MET A 1 -6.26 -15.03 12.58
CA MET A 1 -5.37 -13.83 12.54
C MET A 1 -4.02 -14.16 11.90
N SER A 2 -3.35 -15.26 12.29
CA SER A 2 -2.09 -15.72 11.66
C SER A 2 -2.21 -16.00 10.17
N GLU A 3 -3.30 -16.65 9.75
CA GLU A 3 -3.56 -17.01 8.35
C GLU A 3 -3.59 -15.78 7.40
N ALA A 4 -4.10 -14.64 7.86
CA ALA A 4 -4.08 -13.41 7.08
C ALA A 4 -2.66 -12.86 6.88
N LEU A 5 -1.79 -12.98 7.88
CA LEU A 5 -0.39 -12.58 7.78
C LEU A 5 0.41 -13.55 6.89
N ASP A 6 0.12 -14.84 6.97
CA ASP A 6 0.72 -15.85 6.08
C ASP A 6 0.38 -15.55 4.63
N ARG A 7 -0.88 -15.19 4.35
CA ARG A 7 -1.29 -14.80 3.01
C ARG A 7 -0.55 -13.58 2.47
N LEU A 8 -0.26 -12.59 3.33
CA LEU A 8 0.54 -11.42 2.92
C LEU A 8 1.98 -11.81 2.55
N VAL A 9 2.59 -12.73 3.31
CA VAL A 9 3.93 -13.24 3.01
C VAL A 9 3.94 -14.01 1.69
N ASP A 10 2.91 -14.81 1.40
CA ASP A 10 2.80 -15.53 0.12
C ASP A 10 2.65 -14.58 -1.06
N ILE A 11 1.84 -13.52 -0.92
CA ILE A 11 1.67 -12.48 -1.95
C ILE A 11 3.01 -11.78 -2.21
N ALA A 12 3.80 -11.52 -1.17
CA ALA A 12 5.11 -10.89 -1.30
C ALA A 12 6.16 -11.79 -2.00
N ARG A 13 5.87 -13.06 -2.26
CA ARG A 13 6.74 -13.97 -3.05
C ARG A 13 6.43 -13.94 -4.54
N LEU A 14 5.34 -13.31 -4.97
CA LEU A 14 5.00 -13.21 -6.39
C LEU A 14 5.99 -12.29 -7.11
N PRO A 15 6.45 -12.65 -8.33
CA PRO A 15 7.53 -11.95 -9.03
C PRO A 15 7.17 -10.51 -9.44
N ASN A 16 5.89 -10.19 -9.48
CA ASN A 16 5.35 -8.88 -9.89
C ASN A 16 4.75 -8.09 -8.74
N THR A 17 5.01 -8.49 -7.48
CA THR A 17 4.41 -7.88 -6.30
C THR A 17 5.47 -7.44 -5.31
N VAL A 18 5.34 -6.20 -4.83
CA VAL A 18 6.17 -5.65 -3.76
C VAL A 18 5.25 -5.33 -2.58
N LEU A 19 5.48 -6.01 -1.47
CA LEU A 19 4.80 -5.72 -0.21
C LEU A 19 5.70 -4.83 0.65
N GLN A 20 5.19 -3.65 1.01
CA GLN A 20 5.89 -2.73 1.92
C GLN A 20 5.00 -2.36 3.10
N VAL A 21 5.63 -2.25 4.27
CA VAL A 21 5.00 -1.78 5.50
C VAL A 21 5.54 -0.40 5.84
N ALA A 22 4.64 0.56 5.96
CA ALA A 22 4.93 1.89 6.49
C ALA A 22 4.94 1.82 8.03
N PRO A 23 6.08 2.02 8.71
CA PRO A 23 6.15 1.89 10.16
C PRO A 23 5.41 3.04 10.85
N PHE A 24 4.87 2.79 12.05
CA PHE A 24 4.15 3.80 12.84
C PHE A 24 5.00 5.02 13.19
N SER A 25 6.33 4.88 13.22
CA SER A 25 7.28 5.97 13.44
C SER A 25 7.23 7.07 12.37
N LEU A 26 6.62 6.82 11.21
CA LEU A 26 6.42 7.85 10.18
C LEU A 26 5.46 8.95 10.64
N GLY A 27 4.52 8.65 11.55
CA GLY A 27 3.60 9.63 12.11
C GLY A 27 2.87 10.43 11.02
N GLU A 28 2.95 11.77 11.10
CA GLU A 28 2.32 12.70 10.17
C GLU A 28 2.91 12.67 8.74
N ARG A 29 4.09 12.07 8.53
CA ARG A 29 4.68 11.92 7.19
C ARG A 29 3.94 10.91 6.32
N ARG A 30 3.04 10.12 6.94
CA ARG A 30 2.13 9.22 6.23
C ARG A 30 1.11 10.03 5.45
N SER A 31 1.45 10.32 4.20
CA SER A 31 0.64 11.07 3.23
C SER A 31 -0.71 10.41 2.91
N LEU A 32 -0.82 9.09 3.05
CA LEU A 32 -2.03 8.31 2.76
C LEU A 32 -2.52 7.54 4.00
N ASN A 33 -3.66 7.96 4.55
CA ASN A 33 -4.24 7.41 5.78
C ASN A 33 -5.46 6.49 5.55
N LYS A 34 -6.01 6.47 4.34
CA LYS A 34 -7.16 5.62 3.95
C LYS A 34 -6.77 4.64 2.85
N PRO A 35 -7.48 3.51 2.72
CA PRO A 35 -7.32 2.60 1.58
C PRO A 35 -7.49 3.36 0.26
N LEU A 36 -6.49 3.25 -0.60
CA LEU A 36 -6.44 3.89 -1.90
C LEU A 36 -5.85 2.91 -2.91
N THR A 37 -6.54 2.71 -4.02
CA THR A 37 -6.04 1.95 -5.16
C THR A 37 -5.61 2.92 -6.25
N LEU A 38 -4.39 2.76 -6.73
CA LEU A 38 -3.79 3.56 -7.78
C LEU A 38 -3.45 2.64 -8.94
N ALA A 39 -3.82 3.02 -10.16
CA ALA A 39 -3.52 2.23 -11.34
C ALA A 39 -3.09 3.12 -12.51
N THR A 40 -2.08 2.64 -13.24
CA THR A 40 -1.73 3.16 -14.57
C THR A 40 -2.28 2.19 -15.60
N LEU A 41 -3.17 2.66 -16.48
CA LEU A 41 -3.81 1.87 -17.51
C LEU A 41 -2.86 1.64 -18.71
N PRO A 42 -3.17 0.70 -19.63
CA PRO A 42 -2.32 0.41 -20.78
C PRO A 42 -2.09 1.61 -21.71
N ASP A 43 -3.02 2.55 -21.76
CA ASP A 43 -2.91 3.83 -22.48
C ASP A 43 -2.10 4.89 -21.72
N ARG A 44 -1.48 4.52 -20.59
CA ARG A 44 -0.73 5.37 -19.65
C ARG A 44 -1.59 6.40 -18.89
N SER A 45 -2.91 6.34 -19.00
CA SER A 45 -3.77 7.15 -18.15
C SER A 45 -3.70 6.65 -16.70
N GLN A 46 -3.77 7.57 -15.75
CA GLN A 46 -3.72 7.26 -14.33
C GLN A 46 -5.11 7.39 -13.72
N ILE A 47 -5.48 6.41 -12.90
CA ILE A 47 -6.74 6.41 -12.16
C ILE A 47 -6.48 6.18 -10.67
N SER A 48 -7.35 6.73 -9.85
CA SER A 48 -7.40 6.44 -8.42
C SER A 48 -8.80 5.97 -8.03
N TYR A 49 -8.86 4.95 -7.18
CA TYR A 49 -10.10 4.47 -6.59
C TYR A 49 -9.97 4.51 -5.06
N ALA A 50 -10.85 5.27 -4.43
CA ALA A 50 -10.96 5.34 -2.97
C ALA A 50 -12.30 4.72 -2.55
N GLU A 51 -12.22 3.72 -1.67
CA GLU A 51 -13.41 3.07 -1.13
C GLU A 51 -13.69 3.59 0.29
N SER A 52 -14.93 4.02 0.50
CA SER A 52 -15.50 4.34 1.79
C SER A 52 -16.63 3.37 2.09
N ALA A 53 -16.98 3.20 3.37
CA ALA A 53 -18.01 2.25 3.82
C ALA A 53 -19.36 2.33 3.09
N HIS A 54 -19.68 3.49 2.50
CA HIS A 54 -20.96 3.74 1.82
C HIS A 54 -20.80 4.11 0.34
N SER A 55 -19.58 4.25 -0.18
CA SER A 55 -19.35 4.73 -1.55
C SER A 55 -17.93 4.44 -2.04
N GLY A 56 -17.81 3.98 -3.29
CA GLY A 56 -16.55 3.96 -4.02
C GLY A 56 -16.46 5.17 -4.95
N GLN A 57 -15.33 5.89 -4.93
CA GLN A 57 -15.07 7.00 -5.83
C GLN A 57 -13.94 6.64 -6.78
N LEU A 58 -14.28 6.50 -8.07
CA LEU A 58 -13.31 6.38 -9.15
C LEU A 58 -13.03 7.76 -9.73
N GLN A 59 -11.76 8.17 -9.69
CA GLN A 59 -11.30 9.43 -10.26
C GLN A 59 -10.31 9.19 -11.40
N ARG A 60 -10.54 9.87 -12.52
CA ARG A 60 -9.76 9.74 -13.77
C ARG A 60 -9.14 11.07 -14.20
N ASP A 61 -9.58 12.18 -13.60
CA ASP A 61 -9.01 13.49 -13.89
C ASP A 61 -7.63 13.63 -13.24
N THR A 62 -6.61 13.82 -14.09
CA THR A 62 -5.21 13.92 -13.70
C THR A 62 -4.95 14.97 -12.64
N ARG A 63 -5.75 16.05 -12.58
CA ARG A 63 -5.61 17.11 -11.55
C ARG A 63 -5.78 16.57 -10.14
N PHE A 64 -6.55 15.50 -9.97
CA PHE A 64 -6.79 14.86 -8.69
C PHE A 64 -5.93 13.60 -8.49
N VAL A 65 -5.64 12.86 -9.57
CA VAL A 65 -4.84 11.63 -9.48
C VAL A 65 -3.36 11.91 -9.32
N SER A 66 -2.82 12.95 -9.97
CA SER A 66 -1.38 13.25 -9.95
C SER A 66 -0.85 13.53 -8.53
N PRO A 67 -1.49 14.36 -7.68
CA PRO A 67 -1.06 14.53 -6.30
C PRO A 67 -1.05 13.23 -5.48
N LEU A 68 -2.01 12.32 -5.74
CA LEU A 68 -2.07 11.03 -5.06
C LEU A 68 -0.93 10.09 -5.47
N MET A 69 -0.52 10.11 -6.74
CA MET A 69 0.66 9.36 -7.20
C MET A 69 1.93 9.88 -6.54
N THR A 70 2.09 11.20 -6.45
CA THR A 70 3.24 11.81 -5.75
C THR A 70 3.26 11.40 -4.27
N ALA A 71 2.11 11.48 -3.60
CA ALA A 71 1.97 11.04 -2.21
C ALA A 71 2.30 9.55 -2.03
N TYR A 72 1.87 8.70 -2.97
CA TYR A 72 2.19 7.28 -3.00
C TYR A 72 3.69 7.04 -3.15
N HIS A 73 4.37 7.68 -4.09
CA HIS A 73 5.81 7.51 -4.28
C HIS A 73 6.62 7.99 -3.07
N GLN A 74 6.21 9.10 -2.44
CA GLN A 74 6.83 9.57 -1.20
C GLN A 74 6.68 8.53 -0.09
N LEU A 75 5.46 8.01 0.10
CA LEU A 75 5.20 6.97 1.11
C LEU A 75 5.98 5.68 0.81
N GLN A 76 6.09 5.32 -0.46
CA GLN A 76 6.83 4.15 -0.91
C GLN A 76 8.32 4.24 -0.55
N ALA A 77 8.91 5.43 -0.70
CA ALA A 77 10.31 5.70 -0.37
C ALA A 77 10.59 5.70 1.14
N GLU A 78 9.61 6.08 1.95
CA GLU A 78 9.70 6.11 3.42
C GLU A 78 9.30 4.79 4.09
N ALA A 79 8.60 3.91 3.36
CA ALA A 79 8.23 2.59 3.84
C ALA A 79 9.43 1.65 3.91
N LEU A 80 9.29 0.59 4.71
CA LEU A 80 10.31 -0.45 4.80
C LEU A 80 10.57 -1.11 3.43
N SER A 81 11.78 -1.64 3.26
CA SER A 81 12.08 -2.53 2.14
C SER A 81 11.17 -3.77 2.20
N GLN A 82 11.02 -4.49 1.08
CA GLN A 82 10.22 -5.72 1.06
C GLN A 82 10.75 -6.78 2.04
N ALA A 83 12.08 -6.91 2.14
CA ALA A 83 12.72 -7.85 3.07
C ALA A 83 12.41 -7.50 4.53
N ASP A 84 12.55 -6.22 4.90
CA ASP A 84 12.27 -5.75 6.26
C ASP A 84 10.78 -5.82 6.60
N SER A 85 9.92 -5.57 5.62
CA SER A 85 8.46 -5.72 5.75
C SER A 85 8.07 -7.16 6.04
N ILE A 86 8.64 -8.13 5.31
CA ILE A 86 8.42 -9.56 5.56
C ILE A 86 8.98 -9.97 6.93
N ALA A 87 10.14 -9.44 7.33
CA ALA A 87 10.72 -9.70 8.65
C ALA A 87 9.79 -9.21 9.78
N MET A 88 9.26 -7.99 9.64
CA MET A 88 8.29 -7.40 10.58
C MET A 88 7.00 -8.22 10.67
N ILE A 89 6.44 -8.65 9.54
CA ILE A 89 5.23 -9.50 9.51
C ILE A 89 5.47 -10.84 10.20
N ASN A 90 6.62 -11.48 9.94
CA ASN A 90 6.99 -12.73 10.61
C ASN A 90 7.19 -12.56 12.12
N GLN A 91 7.75 -11.42 12.56
CA GLN A 91 7.90 -11.10 13.98
C GLN A 91 6.53 -10.92 14.64
N ALA A 92 5.62 -10.17 14.01
CA ALA A 92 4.26 -9.99 14.50
C ALA A 92 3.51 -11.34 14.62
N ARG A 93 3.67 -12.24 13.63
CA ARG A 93 3.07 -13.58 13.66
C ARG A 93 3.54 -14.40 14.87
N LYS A 94 4.84 -14.36 15.21
CA LYS A 94 5.40 -15.09 16.37
C LYS A 94 4.84 -14.63 17.71
N GLY A 95 4.51 -13.33 17.84
CA GLY A 95 3.92 -12.78 19.06
C GLY A 95 2.42 -13.06 19.23
N MET A 96 1.76 -13.69 18.25
CA MET A 96 0.35 -14.08 18.29
C MET A 96 0.14 -15.58 18.55
N SER A 97 1.22 -16.34 18.74
CA SER A 97 1.20 -17.75 19.19
C SER A 97 1.44 -17.80 20.69
#